data_AF-A0A9D2B0E4-F1
#
_entry.id   AF-A0A9D2B0E4-F1
#
_cell.length_a   1.000
_cell.length_b   1.000
_cell.length_c   1.000
_cell.angle_alpha   90.00
_cell.angle_beta   90.00
_cell.angle_gamma   90.00
#
_symmetry.space_group_name_H-M   'P 1'
#
loop_
_entity.id
_entity.type
_entity.pdbx_description
1 polymer ?
#
loop_
_entity_poly.entity_id
_entity_poly.type
_entity_poly.pdbx_seq_one_letter_code
_entity_poly.pdbx_strand_id
1 'polypeptide(L)'
;MFASLPACVSSYSSFRLVCCFGGDMHGVITTYDNKKGTGRVQGDDGQIYFFSRDMVAKAEDIPSLMMEMEADFTPVQGEGRMEAHELSLTDPDSFQDKILYYNEPQGFLCEKEDLVSGFDVLDRGLYRLSRSERSEEKARYALIRECVDLGANALVSYKVETQLKIAIGFSYEVVVCSGVPVVLGRLNPNGDARAEDLKHRIDQEKIKKLHNAMVNTKIGKMVIKALAAVLIVIFTLGFFFSGGV
;
A
#
# COMPACT_ATOMS: atom_id res chain seq x y z
N MET A 1 -24.22 37.92 71.30
CA MET A 1 -24.39 36.56 70.76
C MET A 1 -24.22 36.61 69.25
N PHE A 2 -23.72 35.52 68.65
CA PHE A 2 -23.76 35.08 67.23
C PHE A 2 -24.73 35.85 66.30
N ALA A 3 -24.48 36.12 65.00
CA ALA A 3 -23.32 35.98 64.08
C ALA A 3 -23.50 37.05 62.93
N SER A 4 -22.89 37.06 61.73
CA SER A 4 -21.98 36.18 60.95
C SER A 4 -21.21 36.98 59.87
N LEU A 5 -20.40 36.30 59.03
CA LEU A 5 -19.67 36.78 57.84
C LEU A 5 -20.24 36.13 56.55
N PRO A 6 -19.76 36.40 55.29
CA PRO A 6 -18.86 37.46 54.80
C PRO A 6 -19.36 38.21 53.52
N ALA A 7 -18.48 39.08 53.00
CA ALA A 7 -18.54 39.82 51.74
C ALA A 7 -18.87 39.04 50.45
N CYS A 8 -19.35 39.77 49.44
CA CYS A 8 -19.31 39.37 48.02
C CYS A 8 -18.35 40.30 47.25
N VAL A 9 -17.70 39.76 46.22
CA VAL A 9 -16.42 40.24 45.68
C VAL A 9 -16.59 41.04 44.38
N SER A 10 -15.81 42.11 44.24
CA SER A 10 -15.57 42.81 42.98
C SER A 10 -14.45 42.14 42.20
N SER A 11 -14.58 41.99 40.86
CA SER A 11 -13.46 42.28 39.97
C SER A 11 -13.89 42.59 38.53
N TYR A 12 -13.30 43.64 37.99
CA TYR A 12 -13.18 43.94 36.57
C TYR A 12 -12.10 43.08 35.90
N SER A 13 -12.00 43.19 34.56
CA SER A 13 -10.77 43.02 33.75
C SER A 13 -10.22 41.58 33.63
N SER A 14 -9.91 41.04 32.44
CA SER A 14 -9.03 41.67 31.44
C SER A 14 -9.16 41.01 30.07
N PHE A 15 -9.23 41.81 29.00
CA PHE A 15 -8.71 41.37 27.71
C PHE A 15 -7.20 41.25 27.84
N ARG A 16 -6.65 40.03 27.88
CA ARG A 16 -5.22 39.84 27.73
C ARG A 16 -4.88 39.89 26.24
N LEU A 17 -4.01 40.83 25.89
CA LEU A 17 -3.16 40.68 24.71
C LEU A 17 -2.33 39.40 24.92
N VAL A 18 -2.62 38.37 24.13
CA VAL A 18 -1.70 37.24 23.98
C VAL A 18 -0.61 37.73 23.04
N CYS A 19 0.63 37.80 23.53
CA CYS A 19 1.79 38.06 22.69
C CYS A 19 2.06 36.82 21.85
N CYS A 20 1.43 36.71 20.68
CA CYS A 20 1.78 35.71 19.68
C CYS A 20 3.21 36.00 19.21
N PHE A 21 4.17 35.17 19.61
CA PHE A 21 5.46 35.13 18.96
C PHE A 21 5.23 34.50 17.58
N GLY A 22 5.19 35.33 16.55
CA GLY A 22 4.84 34.92 15.19
C GLY A 22 5.89 33.99 14.59
N GLY A 23 5.52 32.71 14.46
CA GLY A 23 6.32 31.66 13.84
C GLY A 23 5.82 30.31 14.32
N ASP A 24 5.45 29.44 13.38
CA ASP A 24 5.18 28.04 13.68
C ASP A 24 6.50 27.40 14.12
N MET A 25 6.45 26.64 15.22
CA MET A 25 7.60 26.01 15.84
C MET A 25 7.47 24.50 15.75
N HIS A 26 8.57 23.85 15.37
CA HIS A 26 8.68 22.40 15.33
C HIS A 26 9.24 21.85 16.65
N GLY A 27 8.90 20.61 16.97
CA GLY A 27 9.43 19.91 18.13
C GLY A 27 8.89 18.50 18.32
N VAL A 28 9.38 17.82 19.36
CA VAL A 28 9.09 16.40 19.64
C VAL A 28 8.30 16.24 20.95
N ILE A 29 7.23 15.44 20.93
CA ILE A 29 6.39 15.15 22.11
C ILE A 29 7.19 14.29 23.09
N THR A 30 7.58 14.86 24.22
CA THR A 30 8.40 14.19 25.25
C THR A 30 7.56 13.44 26.29
N THR A 31 6.29 13.81 26.49
CA THR A 31 5.40 13.14 27.44
C THR A 31 3.94 13.44 27.09
N TYR A 32 3.06 12.43 27.16
CA TYR A 32 1.61 12.63 27.06
C TYR A 32 0.87 11.75 28.08
N ASP A 33 0.05 12.37 28.95
CA ASP A 33 -0.80 11.67 29.92
C ASP A 33 -2.25 11.64 29.40
N ASN A 34 -2.61 10.54 28.73
CA ASN A 34 -3.95 10.31 28.16
C ASN A 34 -5.07 10.34 29.23
N LYS A 35 -4.77 10.10 30.52
CA LYS A 35 -5.78 10.19 31.59
C LYS A 35 -6.10 11.63 32.00
N LYS A 36 -5.14 12.54 31.83
CA LYS A 36 -5.30 13.97 32.13
C LYS A 36 -5.54 14.83 30.90
N GLY A 37 -5.26 14.31 29.70
CA GLY A 37 -5.33 15.07 28.45
C GLY A 37 -4.27 16.17 28.38
N THR A 38 -3.11 15.98 29.01
CA THR A 38 -2.03 16.98 29.09
C THR A 38 -0.70 16.37 28.66
N GLY A 39 0.09 17.11 27.91
CA GLY A 39 1.41 16.68 27.44
C GLY A 39 2.47 17.78 27.45
N ARG A 40 3.64 17.41 26.97
CA ARG A 40 4.83 18.24 26.79
C ARG A 40 5.43 17.99 25.42
N VAL A 41 5.75 19.07 24.72
CA VAL A 41 6.54 19.06 23.49
C VAL A 41 7.83 19.83 23.76
N GLN A 42 8.97 19.30 23.32
CA GLN A 42 10.26 19.98 23.35
C GLN A 42 10.48 20.60 21.98
N GLY A 43 10.55 21.94 21.92
CA GLY A 43 10.81 22.66 20.68
C GLY A 43 12.27 22.49 20.23
N ASP A 44 12.52 22.78 18.95
CA ASP A 44 13.88 22.82 18.37
C ASP A 44 14.80 23.85 19.06
N ASP A 45 14.24 24.83 19.74
CA ASP A 45 14.97 25.80 20.58
C ASP A 45 15.46 25.20 21.93
N GLY A 46 15.10 23.95 22.22
CA GLY A 46 15.41 23.24 23.46
C GLY A 46 14.50 23.58 24.64
N GLN A 47 13.47 24.42 24.47
CA GLN A 47 12.50 24.73 25.52
C GLN A 47 11.37 23.68 25.58
N ILE A 48 10.76 23.56 26.76
CA ILE A 48 9.64 22.64 27.00
C ILE A 48 8.34 23.44 27.03
N TYR A 49 7.45 23.14 26.09
CA TYR A 49 6.12 23.71 25.96
C TYR A 49 5.09 22.71 26.47
N PHE A 50 4.07 23.22 27.16
CA PHE A 50 2.97 22.41 27.70
C PHE A 50 1.75 22.50 26.78
N PHE A 51 1.09 21.38 26.54
CA PHE A 51 -0.18 21.37 25.79
C PHE A 51 -1.26 20.60 26.55
N SER A 52 -2.51 20.99 26.28
CA SER A 52 -3.72 20.29 26.68
C SER A 52 -4.41 19.75 25.43
N ARG A 53 -5.28 18.75 25.58
CA ARG A 53 -6.07 18.16 24.49
C ARG A 53 -6.85 19.20 23.68
N ASP A 54 -7.29 20.28 24.32
CA ASP A 54 -8.07 21.37 23.70
C ASP A 54 -7.21 22.33 22.85
N MET A 55 -5.87 22.19 22.89
CA MET A 55 -4.91 23.00 22.13
C MET A 55 -4.45 22.30 20.83
N VAL A 56 -4.97 21.11 20.54
CA VAL A 56 -4.67 20.33 19.33
C VAL A 56 -5.56 20.82 18.18
N ALA A 57 -4.95 21.21 17.05
CA ALA A 57 -5.65 21.82 15.92
C ALA A 57 -6.69 20.89 15.26
N LYS A 58 -6.42 19.58 15.22
CA LYS A 58 -7.31 18.56 14.65
C LYS A 58 -7.76 17.58 15.72
N ALA A 59 -9.07 17.39 15.85
CA ALA A 59 -9.64 16.39 16.76
C ALA A 59 -9.26 14.94 16.38
N GLU A 60 -8.87 14.72 15.12
CA GLU A 60 -8.44 13.44 14.54
C GLU A 60 -7.03 13.03 14.98
N ASP A 61 -6.16 13.98 15.31
CA ASP A 61 -4.77 13.74 15.75
C ASP A 61 -4.73 13.24 17.21
N ILE A 62 -5.75 13.55 18.00
CA ILE A 62 -5.85 13.23 19.44
C ILE A 62 -5.65 11.74 19.78
N PRO A 63 -6.34 10.77 19.13
CA PRO A 63 -6.08 9.34 19.37
C PRO A 63 -4.66 8.89 18.99
N SER A 64 -3.97 9.64 18.12
CA SER A 64 -2.64 9.35 17.63
C SER A 64 -1.52 9.97 18.48
N LEU A 65 -1.83 10.80 19.48
CA LEU A 65 -0.83 11.42 20.36
C LEU A 65 -0.02 10.38 21.16
N MET A 66 1.24 10.18 20.78
CA MET A 66 2.21 9.32 21.46
C MET A 66 3.50 10.09 21.79
N MET A 67 4.37 9.49 22.61
CA MET A 67 5.72 10.04 22.85
C MET A 67 6.58 9.85 21.60
N GLU A 68 7.64 10.66 21.48
CA GLU A 68 8.62 10.62 20.38
C GLU A 68 8.05 10.98 18.99
N MET A 69 6.85 11.58 18.94
CA MET A 69 6.26 12.12 17.72
C MET A 69 6.69 13.56 17.46
N GLU A 70 6.98 13.87 16.20
CA GLU A 70 7.17 15.23 15.71
C GLU A 70 5.83 15.98 15.60
N ALA A 71 5.84 17.25 15.95
CA ALA A 71 4.66 18.11 15.95
C ALA A 71 5.00 19.58 15.67
N ASP A 72 4.13 20.22 14.91
CA ASP A 72 4.19 21.65 14.60
C ASP A 72 3.16 22.39 15.47
N PHE A 73 3.58 23.47 16.14
CA PHE A 73 2.76 24.23 17.10
C PHE A 73 3.13 25.72 17.15
N THR A 74 2.20 26.59 17.55
CA THR A 74 2.50 27.99 17.83
C THR A 74 2.90 28.17 19.30
N PRO A 75 4.08 28.73 19.61
CA PRO A 75 4.52 28.97 20.99
C PRO A 75 3.81 30.20 21.60
N VAL A 76 3.08 29.98 22.69
CA VAL A 76 2.30 31.03 23.39
C VAL A 76 2.74 31.14 24.85
N GLN A 77 2.88 32.38 25.35
CA GLN A 77 3.21 32.62 26.76
C GLN A 77 1.91 32.62 27.61
N GLY A 78 1.68 31.53 28.34
CA GLY A 78 0.54 31.35 29.25
C GLY A 78 0.81 31.87 30.67
N GLU A 79 -0.07 31.55 31.61
CA GLU A 79 0.09 31.93 33.03
C GLU A 79 1.22 31.14 33.71
N GLY A 80 2.45 31.68 33.64
CA GLY A 80 3.61 31.14 34.33
C GLY A 80 4.30 29.96 33.64
N ARG A 81 3.92 29.63 32.40
CA ARG A 81 4.58 28.61 31.56
C ARG A 81 4.43 28.92 30.07
N MET A 82 5.30 28.34 29.25
CA MET A 82 5.13 28.32 27.80
C MET A 82 4.15 27.22 27.41
N GLU A 83 3.20 27.54 26.53
CA GLU A 83 2.16 26.64 26.06
C GLU A 83 2.26 26.47 24.53
N ALA A 84 1.96 25.28 24.04
CA ALA A 84 1.90 24.97 22.61
C ALA A 84 0.44 24.98 22.16
N HIS A 85 0.09 25.96 21.32
CA HIS A 85 -1.24 26.13 20.72
C HIS A 85 -1.26 25.66 19.27
N GLU A 86 -2.46 25.33 18.78
CA GLU A 86 -2.69 24.84 17.41
C GLU A 86 -1.79 23.64 17.04
N LEU A 87 -1.51 22.78 18.02
CA LEU A 87 -0.61 21.64 17.85
C LEU A 87 -1.19 20.68 16.81
N SER A 88 -0.42 20.41 15.77
CA SER A 88 -0.72 19.42 14.74
C SER A 88 0.40 18.39 14.67
N LEU A 89 0.04 17.12 14.53
CA LEU A 89 1.05 16.07 14.41
C LEU A 89 1.68 16.10 13.02
N THR A 90 3.00 16.11 12.97
CA THR A 90 3.74 15.91 11.73
C THR A 90 3.62 14.42 11.39
N ASP A 91 2.78 14.12 10.40
CA ASP A 91 2.32 12.77 10.08
C ASP A 91 3.52 11.84 9.77
N PRO A 92 3.76 10.74 10.53
CA PRO A 92 5.00 9.97 10.44
C PRO A 92 5.23 9.30 9.07
N ASP A 93 4.17 9.01 8.33
CA ASP A 93 4.27 8.49 6.95
C ASP A 93 4.66 9.59 5.94
N SER A 94 4.62 10.88 6.32
CA SER A 94 4.67 11.99 5.37
C SER A 94 6.07 12.52 5.04
N PHE A 95 7.11 12.22 5.82
CA PHE A 95 8.46 12.77 5.59
C PHE A 95 9.45 11.77 4.96
N GLN A 96 9.33 10.47 5.28
CA GLN A 96 10.26 9.45 4.75
C GLN A 96 9.89 8.98 3.34
N ASP A 97 8.61 8.91 2.96
CA ASP A 97 8.21 8.46 1.62
C ASP A 97 8.23 9.59 0.56
N LYS A 98 8.12 10.87 0.96
CA LYS A 98 7.92 12.00 0.01
C LYS A 98 9.17 12.50 -0.73
N ILE A 99 10.38 12.08 -0.33
CA ILE A 99 11.65 12.51 -0.96
C ILE A 99 12.51 11.31 -1.42
N LEU A 100 11.91 10.12 -1.55
CA LEU A 100 12.57 8.98 -2.20
C LEU A 100 12.19 8.96 -3.68
N TYR A 101 13.11 9.50 -4.48
CA TYR A 101 13.05 9.44 -5.94
C TYR A 101 13.72 8.16 -6.45
N TYR A 102 13.18 7.61 -7.52
CA TYR A 102 13.57 6.34 -8.12
C TYR A 102 13.74 6.48 -9.62
N ASN A 103 14.74 5.78 -10.17
CA ASN A 103 14.86 5.55 -11.60
C ASN A 103 14.30 4.17 -11.96
N GLU A 104 13.34 4.15 -12.88
CA GLU A 104 12.89 2.93 -13.53
C GLU A 104 14.02 2.34 -14.40
N PRO A 105 14.04 1.02 -14.64
CA PRO A 105 14.94 0.42 -15.63
C PRO A 105 14.66 0.96 -17.04
N GLN A 106 15.71 1.18 -17.84
CA GLN A 106 15.62 1.74 -19.20
C GLN A 106 14.82 0.87 -20.20
N GLY A 107 14.45 -0.35 -19.82
CA GLY A 107 13.66 -1.26 -20.61
C GLY A 107 13.11 -2.40 -19.75
N PHE A 108 12.17 -3.16 -20.30
CA PHE A 108 11.44 -4.17 -19.53
C PHE A 108 12.33 -5.36 -19.15
N LEU A 109 12.57 -5.56 -17.86
CA LEU A 109 13.43 -6.64 -17.35
C LEU A 109 12.65 -7.96 -17.19
N CYS A 110 13.34 -9.09 -17.36
CA CYS A 110 12.76 -10.43 -17.21
C CYS A 110 13.72 -11.31 -16.40
N GLU A 111 13.54 -11.33 -15.08
CA GLU A 111 14.42 -12.03 -14.15
C GLU A 111 13.85 -13.37 -13.71
N LYS A 112 14.72 -14.38 -13.61
CA LYS A 112 14.36 -15.72 -13.14
C LYS A 112 14.17 -15.78 -11.63
N GLU A 113 14.88 -14.91 -10.91
CA GLU A 113 14.84 -14.78 -9.46
C GLU A 113 13.70 -13.85 -9.01
N ASP A 114 13.38 -13.89 -7.73
CA ASP A 114 12.33 -13.06 -7.11
C ASP A 114 12.84 -11.67 -6.68
N LEU A 115 14.17 -11.51 -6.59
CA LEU A 115 14.90 -10.30 -6.21
C LEU A 115 15.82 -9.91 -7.37
N VAL A 116 15.92 -8.61 -7.66
CA VAL A 116 16.75 -8.10 -8.77
C VAL A 116 17.91 -7.29 -8.21
N SER A 117 19.15 -7.68 -8.53
CA SER A 117 20.33 -7.03 -7.95
C SER A 117 20.41 -5.55 -8.32
N GLY A 118 20.40 -4.68 -7.30
CA GLY A 118 20.55 -3.23 -7.46
C GLY A 118 19.27 -2.47 -7.80
N PHE A 119 18.10 -3.11 -7.66
CA PHE A 119 16.76 -2.51 -7.77
C PHE A 119 15.88 -2.94 -6.58
N ASP A 120 15.06 -2.03 -6.11
CA ASP A 120 14.05 -2.27 -5.09
C ASP A 120 12.71 -2.63 -5.75
N VAL A 121 11.94 -3.55 -5.14
CA VAL A 121 10.60 -3.93 -5.59
C VAL A 121 9.58 -3.01 -4.90
N LEU A 122 8.95 -2.12 -5.66
CA LEU A 122 8.05 -1.08 -5.15
C LEU A 122 6.57 -1.50 -5.20
N ASP A 123 6.19 -2.28 -6.21
CA ASP A 123 4.86 -2.90 -6.30
C ASP A 123 4.99 -4.31 -6.93
N ARG A 124 4.10 -5.22 -6.55
CA ARG A 124 4.11 -6.63 -6.96
C ARG A 124 2.70 -7.11 -7.26
N GLY A 125 2.50 -7.68 -8.44
CA GLY A 125 1.24 -8.29 -8.84
C GLY A 125 0.86 -9.47 -7.95
N LEU A 126 -0.39 -9.51 -7.49
CA LEU A 126 -0.93 -10.57 -6.61
C LEU A 126 -0.85 -12.00 -7.19
N TYR A 127 -0.82 -12.14 -8.52
CA TYR A 127 -0.86 -13.44 -9.19
C TYR A 127 0.20 -13.55 -10.29
N ARG A 128 0.77 -14.75 -10.42
CA ARG A 128 1.60 -15.14 -11.58
C ARG A 128 0.75 -15.14 -12.85
N LEU A 129 1.24 -14.45 -13.88
CA LEU A 129 0.68 -14.43 -15.22
C LEU A 129 1.39 -15.46 -16.10
N SER A 130 0.69 -15.96 -17.13
CA SER A 130 1.29 -16.86 -18.11
C SER A 130 0.66 -16.75 -19.49
N ARG A 131 1.48 -16.94 -20.54
CA ARG A 131 1.07 -16.94 -21.95
C ARG A 131 1.72 -18.11 -22.67
N SER A 132 0.95 -18.74 -23.58
CA SER A 132 1.38 -19.94 -24.31
C SER A 132 1.31 -19.72 -25.82
N GLU A 133 2.42 -19.87 -26.52
CA GLU A 133 2.56 -19.63 -27.95
C GLU A 133 3.43 -20.67 -28.66
N ARG A 134 3.47 -20.64 -30.00
CA ARG A 134 4.29 -21.57 -30.80
C ARG A 134 5.81 -21.32 -30.74
N SER A 135 6.24 -20.19 -30.18
CA SER A 135 7.65 -19.82 -30.01
C SER A 135 7.83 -19.04 -28.71
N GLU A 136 8.97 -19.22 -28.05
CA GLU A 136 9.32 -18.50 -26.83
C GLU A 136 9.27 -16.98 -27.02
N GLU A 137 9.83 -16.46 -28.13
CA GLU A 137 9.85 -15.01 -28.40
C GLU A 137 8.44 -14.42 -28.43
N LYS A 138 7.48 -15.15 -29.03
CA LYS A 138 6.07 -14.73 -29.11
C LYS A 138 5.37 -14.85 -27.76
N ALA A 139 5.61 -15.93 -27.01
CA ALA A 139 5.09 -16.11 -25.66
C ALA A 139 5.59 -15.00 -24.71
N ARG A 140 6.89 -14.70 -24.77
CA ARG A 140 7.57 -13.66 -24.00
C ARG A 140 7.06 -12.27 -24.38
N TYR A 141 7.01 -11.93 -25.67
CA TYR A 141 6.52 -10.63 -26.13
C TYR A 141 5.05 -10.39 -25.73
N ALA A 142 4.19 -11.40 -25.88
CA ALA A 142 2.80 -11.31 -25.45
C ALA A 142 2.66 -11.11 -23.93
N LEU A 143 3.48 -11.80 -23.13
CA LEU A 143 3.52 -11.66 -21.68
C LEU A 143 4.04 -10.27 -21.25
N ILE A 144 5.14 -9.80 -21.84
CA ILE A 144 5.72 -8.47 -21.56
C ILE A 144 4.69 -7.38 -21.87
N ARG A 145 4.07 -7.42 -23.06
CA ARG A 145 3.06 -6.43 -23.46
C ARG A 145 1.92 -6.35 -22.45
N GLU A 146 1.40 -7.49 -22.01
CA GLU A 146 0.34 -7.53 -21.02
C GLU A 146 0.78 -7.02 -19.65
N CYS A 147 2.03 -7.29 -19.23
CA CYS A 147 2.57 -6.70 -18.01
C CYS A 147 2.74 -5.18 -18.09
N VAL A 148 3.12 -4.64 -19.25
CA VAL A 148 3.16 -3.19 -19.51
C VAL A 148 1.75 -2.58 -19.49
N ASP A 149 0.77 -3.25 -20.12
CA ASP A 149 -0.66 -2.83 -20.10
C ASP A 149 -1.27 -2.84 -18.66
N LEU A 150 -0.62 -3.53 -17.72
CA LEU A 150 -0.95 -3.59 -16.29
C LEU A 150 -0.19 -2.57 -15.43
N GLY A 151 0.73 -1.79 -16.00
CA GLY A 151 1.54 -0.79 -15.30
C GLY A 151 2.88 -1.29 -14.75
N ALA A 152 3.26 -2.54 -15.01
CA ALA A 152 4.55 -3.11 -14.55
C ALA A 152 5.69 -2.77 -15.52
N ASN A 153 6.90 -2.60 -14.98
CA ASN A 153 8.13 -2.32 -15.74
C ASN A 153 9.10 -3.51 -15.80
N ALA A 154 8.82 -4.58 -15.04
CA ALA A 154 9.61 -5.79 -15.06
C ALA A 154 8.77 -7.03 -14.69
N LEU A 155 9.37 -8.20 -14.90
CA LEU A 155 8.80 -9.51 -14.61
C LEU A 155 9.82 -10.33 -13.83
N VAL A 156 9.50 -10.70 -12.60
CA VAL A 156 10.34 -11.57 -11.75
C VAL A 156 9.82 -13.01 -11.76
N SER A 157 10.61 -13.93 -11.20
CA SER A 157 10.21 -15.34 -11.07
C SER A 157 9.95 -16.02 -12.43
N TYR A 158 10.60 -15.52 -13.50
CA TYR A 158 10.36 -15.88 -14.89
C TYR A 158 10.70 -17.35 -15.17
N LYS A 159 9.77 -18.06 -15.80
CA LYS A 159 9.90 -19.47 -16.19
C LYS A 159 9.39 -19.68 -17.62
N VAL A 160 10.08 -20.56 -18.33
CA VAL A 160 9.72 -21.03 -19.68
C VAL A 160 9.54 -22.55 -19.60
N GLU A 161 8.40 -23.04 -20.04
CA GLU A 161 8.04 -24.46 -20.01
C GLU A 161 7.49 -24.88 -21.38
N THR A 162 8.06 -25.91 -22.01
CA THR A 162 7.50 -26.49 -23.24
C THR A 162 6.45 -27.55 -22.88
N GLN A 163 5.23 -27.38 -23.37
CA GLN A 163 4.11 -28.30 -23.15
C GLN A 163 3.68 -28.93 -24.48
N LEU A 164 3.71 -30.26 -24.54
CA LEU A 164 3.17 -31.00 -25.67
C LEU A 164 1.62 -30.96 -25.63
N LYS A 165 0.99 -30.42 -26.67
CA LYS A 165 -0.46 -30.46 -26.85
C LYS A 165 -0.82 -31.44 -27.96
N ILE A 166 -1.84 -32.26 -27.71
CA ILE A 166 -2.36 -33.22 -28.69
C ILE A 166 -3.67 -32.66 -29.25
N ALA A 167 -3.78 -32.61 -30.57
CA ALA A 167 -5.04 -32.32 -31.26
C ALA A 167 -5.19 -33.29 -32.45
N ILE A 168 -6.27 -34.07 -32.43
CA ILE A 168 -6.73 -34.91 -33.55
C ILE A 168 -5.59 -35.75 -34.18
N GLY A 169 -4.91 -36.55 -33.34
CA GLY A 169 -3.84 -37.45 -33.79
C GLY A 169 -2.45 -36.81 -33.96
N PHE A 170 -2.35 -35.47 -33.94
CA PHE A 170 -1.06 -34.76 -34.03
C PHE A 170 -0.66 -34.16 -32.68
N SER A 171 0.60 -34.37 -32.28
CA SER A 171 1.24 -33.64 -31.19
C SER A 171 1.97 -32.41 -31.74
N TYR A 172 1.85 -31.29 -31.04
CA TYR A 172 2.63 -30.09 -31.30
C TYR A 172 3.11 -29.47 -29.99
N GLU A 173 4.30 -28.89 -30.02
CA GLU A 173 4.88 -28.21 -28.88
C GLU A 173 4.32 -26.79 -28.76
N VAL A 174 4.09 -26.35 -27.52
CA VAL A 174 3.71 -24.98 -27.19
C VAL A 174 4.58 -24.51 -26.04
N VAL A 175 5.25 -23.39 -26.22
CA VAL A 175 6.07 -22.76 -25.18
C VAL A 175 5.17 -21.92 -24.30
N VAL A 176 5.28 -22.11 -22.98
CA VAL A 176 4.57 -21.35 -21.95
C VAL A 176 5.56 -20.49 -21.19
N CYS A 177 5.45 -19.18 -21.33
CA CYS A 177 6.17 -18.21 -20.51
C CYS A 177 5.30 -17.82 -19.31
N SER A 178 5.89 -17.72 -18.12
CA SER A 178 5.20 -17.25 -16.91
C SER A 178 6.11 -16.42 -16.00
N GLY A 179 5.52 -15.52 -15.21
CA GLY A 179 6.24 -14.72 -14.22
C GLY A 179 5.29 -13.87 -13.38
N VAL A 180 5.83 -13.11 -12.43
CA VAL A 180 5.05 -12.16 -11.61
C VAL A 180 5.40 -10.74 -12.05
N PRO A 181 4.42 -9.92 -12.47
CA PRO A 181 4.69 -8.54 -12.83
C PRO A 181 5.07 -7.73 -11.59
N VAL A 182 6.07 -6.86 -11.71
CA VAL A 182 6.56 -5.98 -10.65
C VAL A 182 6.89 -4.59 -11.19
N VAL A 183 6.89 -3.61 -10.30
CA VAL A 183 7.51 -2.30 -10.51
C VAL A 183 8.82 -2.29 -9.74
N LEU A 184 9.92 -2.16 -10.49
CA LEU A 184 11.27 -1.99 -9.97
C LEU A 184 11.66 -0.52 -10.03
N GLY A 185 12.30 -0.03 -8.98
CA GLY A 185 12.96 1.27 -8.97
C GLY A 185 14.36 1.15 -8.40
N ARG A 186 15.29 1.96 -8.90
CA ARG A 186 16.60 2.15 -8.25
C ARG A 186 16.60 3.49 -7.53
N LEU A 187 16.78 3.47 -6.21
CA LEU A 187 16.83 4.70 -5.41
C LEU A 187 17.89 5.67 -5.96
N ASN A 188 17.49 6.90 -6.24
CA ASN A 188 18.33 7.96 -6.76
C ASN A 188 17.77 9.32 -6.32
N PRO A 189 18.48 10.15 -5.53
CA PRO A 189 17.98 11.45 -5.08
C PRO A 189 17.55 12.41 -6.20
N ASN A 190 18.10 12.25 -7.41
CA ASN A 190 17.73 13.01 -8.61
C ASN A 190 16.90 12.17 -9.58
N GLY A 191 16.06 11.26 -9.07
CA GLY A 191 15.32 10.31 -9.89
C GLY A 191 14.03 10.88 -10.50
N ASP A 192 13.58 10.24 -11.58
CA ASP A 192 12.47 10.76 -12.41
C ASP A 192 11.07 10.51 -11.82
N ALA A 193 10.90 9.51 -10.96
CA ALA A 193 9.61 9.10 -10.38
C ALA A 193 9.67 9.01 -8.85
N ARG A 194 8.56 9.29 -8.15
CA ARG A 194 8.49 9.18 -6.67
C ARG A 194 8.10 7.78 -6.23
N ALA A 195 8.45 7.45 -4.98
CA ALA A 195 8.00 6.22 -4.32
C ALA A 195 6.48 6.04 -4.39
N GLU A 196 5.71 7.09 -4.06
CA GLU A 196 4.24 7.09 -4.07
C GLU A 196 3.65 6.82 -5.46
N ASP A 197 4.24 7.34 -6.54
CA ASP A 197 3.75 7.14 -7.92
C ASP A 197 3.99 5.71 -8.45
N LEU A 198 4.97 5.00 -7.85
CA LEU A 198 5.37 3.65 -8.22
C LEU A 198 4.70 2.58 -7.34
N LYS A 199 4.43 2.89 -6.06
CA LYS A 199 3.55 2.11 -5.19
C LYS A 199 2.12 2.15 -5.76
N HIS A 200 1.47 0.98 -5.87
CA HIS A 200 0.11 0.83 -6.42
C HIS A 200 -0.09 1.15 -7.92
N ARG A 201 0.99 1.32 -8.69
CA ARG A 201 0.90 1.50 -10.15
C ARG A 201 0.35 0.26 -10.86
N ILE A 202 0.47 -0.93 -10.27
CA ILE A 202 -0.01 -2.17 -10.88
C ILE A 202 -1.53 -2.29 -10.73
N ASP A 203 -2.24 -2.50 -11.84
CA ASP A 203 -3.68 -2.75 -11.83
C ASP A 203 -4.03 -4.16 -11.31
N GLN A 204 -4.10 -4.28 -9.98
CA GLN A 204 -4.39 -5.53 -9.27
C GLN A 204 -5.78 -6.09 -9.62
N GLU A 205 -6.75 -5.24 -9.99
CA GLU A 205 -8.07 -5.71 -10.44
C GLU A 205 -7.99 -6.44 -11.78
N LYS A 206 -7.27 -5.88 -12.76
CA LYS A 206 -7.04 -6.54 -14.06
C LYS A 206 -6.26 -7.83 -13.87
N ILE A 207 -5.22 -7.86 -13.03
CA ILE A 207 -4.49 -9.12 -12.71
C ILE A 207 -5.45 -10.17 -12.15
N LYS A 208 -6.32 -9.80 -11.21
CA LYS A 208 -7.33 -10.72 -10.64
C LYS A 208 -8.34 -11.20 -11.69
N LYS A 209 -8.81 -10.32 -12.58
CA LYS A 209 -9.71 -10.66 -13.71
C LYS A 209 -9.04 -11.65 -14.69
N LEU A 210 -7.77 -11.40 -15.05
CA LEU A 210 -6.97 -12.27 -15.93
C LEU A 210 -6.70 -13.64 -15.29
N HIS A 211 -6.34 -13.68 -14.01
CA HIS A 211 -6.15 -14.92 -13.26
C HIS A 211 -7.45 -15.73 -13.21
N ASN A 212 -8.57 -15.09 -12.85
CA ASN A 212 -9.89 -15.72 -12.80
C ASN A 212 -10.33 -16.25 -14.18
N ALA A 213 -10.04 -15.55 -15.28
CA ALA A 213 -10.31 -16.07 -16.63
C ALA A 213 -9.50 -17.36 -16.93
N MET A 214 -8.23 -17.43 -16.52
CA MET A 214 -7.40 -18.64 -16.66
C MET A 214 -7.89 -19.79 -15.76
N VAL A 215 -8.41 -19.50 -14.56
CA VAL A 215 -8.98 -20.51 -13.66
C VAL A 215 -10.34 -21.01 -14.20
N ASN A 216 -11.24 -20.11 -14.60
CA ASN A 216 -12.56 -20.44 -15.12
C ASN A 216 -12.48 -21.29 -16.40
N THR A 217 -11.52 -21.01 -17.30
CA THR A 217 -11.29 -21.84 -18.50
C THR A 217 -10.72 -23.23 -18.18
N LYS A 218 -9.95 -23.40 -17.09
CA LYS A 218 -9.54 -24.72 -16.58
C LYS A 218 -10.73 -25.47 -15.98
N ILE A 219 -11.54 -24.82 -15.15
CA ILE A 219 -12.74 -25.39 -14.53
C ILE A 219 -13.74 -25.83 -15.60
N GLY A 220 -14.04 -24.97 -16.58
CA GLY A 220 -14.95 -25.31 -17.68
C GLY A 220 -14.53 -26.55 -18.46
N LYS A 221 -13.22 -26.71 -18.74
CA LYS A 221 -12.68 -27.93 -19.37
C LYS A 221 -12.82 -29.17 -18.48
N MET A 222 -12.72 -29.03 -17.16
CA MET A 222 -12.93 -30.13 -16.21
C MET A 222 -14.41 -30.54 -16.15
N VAL A 223 -15.33 -29.58 -16.09
CA VAL A 223 -16.79 -29.83 -16.09
C VAL A 223 -17.23 -30.51 -17.39
N ILE A 224 -16.77 -30.04 -18.55
CA ILE A 224 -17.10 -30.66 -19.85
C ILE A 224 -16.59 -32.12 -19.90
N LYS A 225 -15.38 -32.40 -19.39
CA LYS A 225 -14.86 -33.76 -19.29
C LYS A 225 -15.70 -34.65 -18.35
N ALA A 226 -16.15 -34.12 -17.21
CA ALA A 226 -17.00 -34.85 -16.29
C ALA A 226 -18.37 -35.18 -16.91
N LEU A 227 -19.01 -34.21 -17.58
CA LEU A 227 -20.28 -34.43 -18.30
C LEU A 227 -20.13 -35.47 -19.42
N ALA A 228 -19.05 -35.39 -20.20
CA ALA A 228 -18.75 -36.38 -21.23
C ALA A 228 -18.55 -37.80 -20.65
N ALA A 229 -17.85 -37.92 -19.52
CA ALA A 229 -17.67 -39.21 -18.84
C ALA A 229 -19.01 -39.79 -18.32
N VAL A 230 -19.87 -38.96 -17.72
CA VAL A 230 -21.21 -39.38 -17.28
C VAL A 230 -22.08 -39.81 -18.46
N LEU A 231 -22.06 -39.08 -19.58
CA LEU A 231 -22.77 -39.48 -20.80
C LEU A 231 -22.27 -40.82 -21.37
N ILE A 232 -20.97 -41.07 -21.34
CA ILE A 232 -20.40 -42.37 -21.75
C ILE A 232 -20.91 -43.50 -20.83
N VAL A 233 -20.96 -43.30 -19.52
CA VAL A 233 -21.48 -44.30 -18.56
C VAL A 233 -22.98 -44.57 -18.78
N ILE A 234 -23.79 -43.53 -19.02
CA ILE A 234 -25.22 -43.70 -19.33
C ILE A 234 -25.38 -44.44 -20.68
N PHE A 235 -24.58 -44.11 -21.68
CA PHE A 235 -24.63 -44.74 -22.99
C PHE A 235 -24.21 -46.22 -22.94
N THR A 236 -23.14 -46.57 -22.20
CA THR A 236 -22.74 -47.98 -22.06
C THR A 236 -23.77 -48.78 -21.25
N LEU A 237 -24.29 -48.25 -20.15
CA LEU A 237 -25.38 -48.91 -19.41
C LEU A 237 -26.63 -49.09 -20.29
N GLY A 238 -27.03 -48.05 -21.04
CA GLY A 238 -28.14 -48.13 -21.98
C GLY A 238 -27.93 -49.20 -23.06
N PHE A 239 -26.72 -49.28 -23.62
CA PHE A 239 -26.35 -50.32 -24.59
C PHE A 239 -26.41 -51.73 -24.00
N PHE A 240 -25.92 -51.94 -22.77
CA PHE A 240 -26.04 -53.23 -22.08
C PHE A 240 -27.49 -53.58 -21.72
N PHE A 241 -28.32 -52.62 -21.31
CA PHE A 241 -29.72 -52.87 -20.96
C PHE A 241 -30.67 -52.98 -22.17
N SER A 242 -30.33 -52.43 -23.33
CA SER A 242 -31.17 -52.49 -24.55
C SER A 242 -30.89 -53.70 -25.46
N GLY A 243 -30.14 -54.70 -24.99
CA GLY A 243 -29.82 -55.90 -25.78
C GLY A 243 -28.69 -55.69 -26.80
N GLY A 244 -27.66 -54.92 -26.42
CA GLY A 244 -26.41 -54.78 -27.19
C GLY A 244 -25.53 -56.05 -27.25
N VAL A 245 -25.99 -57.14 -26.60
CA VAL A 245 -25.73 -58.57 -26.88
C VAL A 245 -27.03 -59.31 -26.58
#